data_AF-A0A944JXL5-F1
#
_entry.id   AF-A0A944JXL5-F1
#
_cell.length_a   1.000
_cell.length_b   1.000
_cell.length_c   1.000
_cell.angle_alpha   90.00
_cell.angle_beta   90.00
_cell.angle_gamma   90.00
#
_symmetry.space_group_name_H-M   'P 1'
#
loop_
_entity.id
_entity.type
_entity.pdbx_description
1 polymer ?
#
loop_
_entity_poly.entity_id
_entity_poly.type
_entity_poly.pdbx_seq_one_letter_code
_entity_poly.pdbx_strand_id
1 'polypeptide(L)' 'MADISWEVPYCGEGNNCYRIGVDGDGNSYIALAGHEDRPLTDSRAALQALIRDIKAGKADHLLD' A
#
# COMPACT_ATOMS: atom_id res chain seq x y z
N MET A 1 13.65 -6.18 -11.56
CA MET A 1 12.55 -5.92 -10.60
C MET A 1 13.10 -6.24 -9.22
N ALA A 2 12.83 -5.39 -8.22
CA ALA A 2 13.23 -5.71 -6.85
C ALA A 2 12.58 -7.04 -6.44
N ASP A 3 13.31 -7.87 -5.69
CA ASP A 3 12.77 -9.11 -5.13
C ASP A 3 11.83 -8.73 -3.98
N ILE A 4 10.56 -8.48 -4.30
CA ILE A 4 9.54 -8.05 -3.34
C ILE A 4 8.89 -9.29 -2.73
N SER A 5 8.99 -9.43 -1.41
CA SER A 5 8.26 -10.44 -0.66
C SER A 5 6.84 -9.95 -0.42
N TRP A 6 5.86 -10.58 -1.09
CA TRP A 6 4.44 -10.23 -1.00
C TRP A 6 3.71 -11.01 0.09
N GLU A 7 2.90 -10.31 0.88
CA GLU A 7 1.98 -10.91 1.84
C GLU A 7 0.70 -11.42 1.17
N VAL A 8 -0.10 -12.16 1.95
CA VAL A 8 -1.44 -12.57 1.53
C VAL A 8 -2.31 -11.34 1.21
N PRO A 9 -3.15 -11.39 0.16
CA PRO A 9 -3.97 -10.24 -0.21
C PRO A 9 -4.99 -9.90 0.87
N TYR A 10 -5.09 -8.61 1.18
CA TYR A 10 -6.14 -8.02 1.99
C TYR A 10 -7.28 -7.57 1.07
N CYS A 11 -8.45 -8.19 1.20
CA CYS A 11 -9.63 -7.85 0.41
C CYS A 11 -10.64 -7.09 1.28
N GLY A 12 -10.92 -5.84 0.90
CA GLY A 12 -11.96 -5.03 1.52
C GLY A 12 -13.34 -5.28 0.88
N GLU A 13 -14.37 -4.66 1.45
CA GLU A 13 -15.71 -4.66 0.86
C GLU A 13 -15.67 -4.02 -0.54
N GLY A 14 -16.28 -4.65 -1.54
CA GLY A 14 -16.28 -4.16 -2.93
C GLY A 14 -15.26 -4.79 -3.90
N ASN A 15 -14.75 -5.99 -3.63
CA ASN A 15 -13.88 -6.78 -4.55
C ASN A 15 -12.48 -6.18 -4.84
N ASN A 16 -12.06 -5.15 -4.11
CA ASN A 16 -10.71 -4.63 -4.21
C ASN A 16 -9.77 -5.39 -3.25
N CYS A 17 -8.86 -6.16 -3.82
CA CYS A 17 -7.84 -6.92 -3.09
C CYS A 17 -6.47 -6.27 -3.28
N TYR A 18 -5.84 -5.88 -2.17
CA TYR A 18 -4.53 -5.26 -2.15
C TYR A 18 -3.49 -6.24 -1.57
N ARG A 19 -2.27 -6.21 -2.10
CA ARG A 19 -1.11 -6.88 -1.54
C ARG A 19 -0.15 -5.85 -1.01
N ILE A 20 0.42 -6.16 0.15
CA ILE A 20 1.51 -5.40 0.73
C ILE A 20 2.77 -6.24 0.55
N GLY A 21 3.85 -5.60 0.12
CA GLY A 21 5.13 -6.25 -0.10
C GLY A 21 6.28 -5.42 0.44
N VAL A 22 7.39 -6.09 0.73
CA VAL A 22 8.62 -5.44 1.19
C VAL A 22 9.80 -5.96 0.37
N ASP A 23 10.68 -5.06 -0.07
CA ASP A 23 11.92 -5.46 -0.76
C ASP A 23 13.10 -5.65 0.21
N GLY A 24 14.23 -6.14 -0.30
CA GLY A 24 15.44 -6.39 0.49
C GLY A 24 16.05 -5.16 1.19
N ASP A 25 15.78 -3.95 0.70
CA ASP A 25 16.18 -2.68 1.31
C ASP A 25 15.16 -2.16 2.36
N GLY A 26 14.02 -2.85 2.50
CA GLY A 26 12.98 -2.52 3.47
C GLY A 26 12.00 -1.45 3.02
N ASN A 27 11.90 -1.14 1.72
CA ASN A 27 10.83 -0.27 1.22
C ASN A 27 9.52 -1.04 1.16
N SER A 28 8.42 -0.31 1.37
CA SER A 28 7.07 -0.85 1.37
C SER A 28 6.41 -0.64 0.02
N TYR A 29 5.70 -1.68 -0.43
CA TYR A 29 5.02 -1.74 -1.71
C TYR A 29 3.55 -2.06 -1.49
N ILE A 30 2.65 -1.36 -2.18
CA ILE A 30 1.23 -1.69 -2.22
C ILE A 30 0.83 -1.91 -3.67
N ALA A 31 0.27 -3.07 -3.98
CA ALA A 31 -0.22 -3.40 -5.32
C ALA A 31 -1.64 -3.94 -5.26
N LEU A 32 -2.38 -3.86 -6.37
CA LEU A 32 -3.59 -4.66 -6.53
C LEU A 32 -3.19 -6.13 -6.75
N ALA A 33 -3.96 -7.06 -6.20
CA ALA A 33 -3.74 -8.48 -6.44
C ALA A 33 -3.86 -8.79 -7.94
N GLY A 34 -2.82 -9.38 -8.54
CA GLY A 34 -2.72 -9.62 -9.98
C GLY A 34 -2.04 -8.48 -10.78
N HIS A 35 -1.65 -7.39 -10.12
CA HIS A 35 -0.94 -6.26 -10.72
C HIS A 35 0.37 -5.90 -9.99
N GLU A 36 1.05 -6.90 -9.44
CA GLU A 36 2.31 -6.75 -8.68
C GLU A 36 3.46 -6.12 -9.49
N ASP A 37 3.35 -6.06 -10.82
CA ASP A 37 4.30 -5.39 -11.71
C ASP A 37 4.25 -3.85 -11.62
N ARG A 38 3.14 -3.28 -11.08
CA ARG A 38 2.96 -1.82 -10.93
C ARG A 38 2.69 -1.43 -9.48
N PRO A 39 3.63 -1.69 -8.56
CA PRO A 39 3.41 -1.42 -7.16
C PRO A 39 3.60 0.07 -6.84
N LEU A 40 2.74 0.62 -5.97
CA LEU A 40 3.00 1.87 -5.29
C LEU A 40 4.21 1.66 -4.39
N THR A 41 5.31 2.33 -4.71
CA THR A 41 6.60 2.21 -4.04
C THR A 41 6.70 3.37 -3.06
N ASP A 42 6.40 3.15 -1.79
CA ASP A 42 6.46 4.23 -0.81
C ASP A 42 7.40 3.88 0.34
N SER A 43 8.28 4.83 0.69
CA SER A 43 9.22 4.65 1.79
C SER A 43 8.48 4.63 3.13
N ARG A 44 9.02 3.92 4.13
CA ARG A 44 8.44 3.84 5.48
C ARG A 44 8.09 5.21 6.08
N ALA A 45 8.90 6.23 5.83
CA ALA A 45 8.66 7.60 6.28
C ALA A 45 7.40 8.22 5.66
N ALA A 46 7.17 7.97 4.37
CA ALA A 46 6.05 8.50 3.63
C ALA A 46 4.76 7.71 3.92
N LEU A 47 4.84 6.40 4.16
CA LEU A 47 3.72 5.63 4.73
C LEU A 47 3.33 6.15 6.13
N GLN A 48 4.32 6.45 6.99
CA GLN A 48 4.06 7.06 8.30
C GLN A 48 3.39 8.43 8.17
N ALA A 49 3.81 9.25 7.21
CA ALA A 49 3.20 10.54 6.93
C ALA A 49 1.76 10.37 6.45
N LEU A 50 1.51 9.47 5.49
CA LEU A 50 0.19 9.16 4.97
C LEU A 50 -0.78 8.70 6.08
N ILE A 51 -0.36 7.76 6.93
CA ILE A 51 -1.18 7.28 8.05
C ILE A 51 -1.51 8.42 9.02
N ARG A 52 -0.55 9.31 9.30
CA ARG A 52 -0.80 10.49 10.17
C ARG A 52 -1.78 11.46 9.53
N ASP A 53 -1.67 11.67 8.22
CA ASP A 53 -2.55 12.57 7.47
C ASP A 53 -3.97 12.03 7.34
N ILE A 54 -4.14 10.72 7.12
CA ILE A 54 -5.44 10.04 7.16
C ILE A 54 -6.05 10.19 8.56
N LYS A 55 -5.29 9.93 9.62
CA LYS A 55 -5.77 10.12 11.01
C LYS A 55 -6.10 11.57 11.35
N ALA A 56 -5.48 12.52 10.66
CA ALA A 56 -5.76 13.95 10.81
C ALA A 56 -6.95 14.43 9.95
N GLY A 57 -7.66 13.52 9.28
CA GLY A 57 -8.84 13.84 8.48
C GLY A 57 -8.54 14.44 7.12
N LYS A 58 -7.28 14.49 6.68
CA LYS A 58 -6.93 15.09 5.37
C LYS A 58 -7.52 14.33 4.18
N ALA A 59 -7.86 13.05 4.39
CA ALA A 59 -8.44 12.17 3.38
C ALA A 59 -9.98 12.06 3.50
N ASP A 60 -10.63 12.78 4.40
CA ASP A 60 -12.09 12.66 4.62
C ASP A 60 -12.91 13.00 3.36
N HIS A 61 -12.39 13.88 2.50
CA HIS A 61 -13.01 14.24 1.22
C HIS A 61 -13.11 13.08 0.22
N LEU A 62 -12.40 11.96 0.45
CA LEU A 62 -12.49 10.75 -0.39
C LEU A 62 -13.68 9.86 -0.02
N LEU A 63 -14.39 10.19 1.07
CA LEU A 63 -15.56 9.46 1.56
C LEU A 63 -16.89 10.13 1.17
N ASP A 64 -16.85 11.16 0.30
CA ASP A 64 -18.01 11.87 -0.26
C ASP A 64 -18.52 11.23 -1.56
#